data_AF-A0AAE0A0V5-F1
#
_entry.id   AF-A0AAE0A0V5-F1
#
_cell.length_a   1.000
_cell.length_b   1.000
_cell.length_c   1.000
_cell.angle_alpha   90.00
_cell.angle_beta   90.00
_cell.angle_gamma   90.00
#
_symmetry.space_group_name_H-M   'P 1'
#
loop_
_entity.id
_entity.type
_entity.pdbx_description
1 polymer ?
#
loop_
_entity_poly.entity_id
_entity_poly.type
_entity_poly.pdbx_seq_one_letter_code
_entity_poly.pdbx_strand_id
1 'polypeptide(L)'
;MKHDPPPRPENWGDLDLPLNASSWSEEDLRDPKKLYEMTVLLKAQREMADKILDDQWETKWRQEKLNEMLEEKVRPYIQNSDNSVLSQPILIQSQNKDQKSERRRRWWFF
;
A
#
# COMPACT_ATOMS: atom_id res chain seq x y z
N MET A 1 11.12 -6.07 -5.62
CA MET A 1 12.10 -5.41 -4.73
C MET A 1 11.38 -5.07 -3.44
N LYS A 2 11.93 -5.45 -2.27
CA LYS A 2 11.47 -4.87 -1.01
C LYS A 2 12.21 -3.54 -0.89
N HIS A 3 11.49 -2.44 -1.03
CA HIS A 3 12.04 -1.13 -0.72
C HIS A 3 11.76 -0.91 0.76
N ASP A 4 12.82 -0.89 1.56
CA ASP A 4 12.69 -0.59 2.98
C ASP A 4 12.37 0.91 3.13
N PRO A 5 11.37 1.26 3.96
CA PRO A 5 11.01 2.66 4.15
C PRO A 5 12.16 3.41 4.83
N PRO A 6 12.39 4.68 4.47
CA PRO A 6 13.28 5.55 5.21
C PRO A 6 12.72 5.81 6.62
N PRO A 7 13.57 6.20 7.58
CA PRO A 7 13.10 6.64 8.89
C PRO A 7 12.12 7.80 8.75
N ARG A 8 11.16 7.85 9.68
CA ARG A 8 10.14 8.89 9.72
C ARG A 8 10.79 10.26 9.95
N PRO A 9 10.37 11.32 9.21
CA PRO A 9 10.81 12.69 9.47
C PRO A 9 10.38 13.17 10.88
N GLU A 10 11.20 14.01 11.51
CA GLU A 10 10.96 14.50 12.88
C GLU A 10 9.67 15.33 13.00
N ASN A 11 9.30 16.05 11.95
CA ASN A 11 8.08 16.86 11.86
C ASN A 11 6.87 16.11 11.26
N TRP A 12 6.92 14.77 11.22
CA TRP A 12 5.85 13.97 10.62
C TRP A 12 4.73 13.66 11.60
N GLY A 13 3.57 14.23 11.33
CA GLY A 13 2.32 13.96 12.04
C GLY A 13 2.30 14.52 13.45
N ASP A 14 1.11 14.66 13.99
CA ASP A 14 0.89 14.91 15.40
C ASP A 14 -0.32 14.07 15.83
N LEU A 15 -0.24 13.49 17.02
CA LEU A 15 -1.30 12.66 17.57
C LEU A 15 -1.83 13.39 18.80
N ASP A 16 -3.13 13.70 18.77
CA ASP A 16 -3.81 14.20 19.96
C ASP A 16 -3.90 13.05 20.97
N LEU A 17 -3.16 13.19 22.08
CA LEU A 17 -3.04 12.13 23.07
C LEU A 17 -4.03 12.35 24.23
N PRO A 18 -4.73 11.30 24.68
CA PRO A 18 -5.79 11.45 25.67
C PRO A 18 -5.28 11.69 27.10
N LEU A 19 -4.07 11.24 27.45
CA LEU A 19 -3.49 11.44 28.78
C LEU A 19 -2.39 12.50 28.74
N ASN A 20 -2.48 13.48 29.64
CA ASN A 20 -1.49 14.54 29.81
C ASN A 20 -1.14 14.71 31.28
N ALA A 21 0.05 15.24 31.60
CA ALA A 21 0.48 15.44 33.00
C ALA A 21 -0.52 16.25 33.85
N SER A 22 -1.28 17.14 33.22
CA SER A 22 -2.34 17.94 33.84
C SER A 22 -3.62 17.15 34.17
N SER A 23 -3.75 15.91 33.70
CA SER A 23 -4.89 15.02 33.98
C SER A 23 -4.86 14.44 35.40
N TRP A 24 -3.76 14.59 36.15
CA TRP A 24 -3.61 14.14 37.53
C TRP A 24 -3.68 15.32 38.49
N SER A 25 -4.34 15.14 39.65
CA SER A 25 -4.40 16.18 40.67
C SER A 25 -3.12 16.22 41.51
N GLU A 26 -2.81 17.37 42.10
CA GLU A 26 -1.64 17.52 42.97
C GLU A 26 -1.71 16.61 44.20
N GLU A 27 -2.91 16.34 44.73
CA GLU A 27 -3.12 15.43 45.84
C GLU A 27 -2.79 13.99 45.46
N ASP A 28 -3.17 13.59 44.25
CA ASP A 28 -2.89 12.24 43.73
C ASP A 28 -1.39 12.03 43.52
N LEU A 29 -0.67 13.08 43.09
CA LEU A 29 0.78 13.03 42.89
C LEU A 29 1.58 13.04 44.20
N ARG A 30 0.94 13.25 45.36
CA ARG A 30 1.61 13.08 46.67
C ARG A 30 1.86 11.63 47.01
N ASP A 31 1.07 10.69 46.46
CA ASP A 31 1.32 9.26 46.62
C ASP A 31 2.41 8.81 45.63
N PRO A 32 3.56 8.31 46.11
CA PRO A 32 4.64 7.84 45.22
C PRO A 32 4.18 6.72 44.28
N LYS A 33 3.18 5.92 44.68
CA LYS A 33 2.65 4.85 43.83
C LYS A 33 1.90 5.42 42.62
N LYS A 34 1.03 6.41 42.85
CA LYS A 34 0.28 7.08 41.79
C LYS A 34 1.20 7.86 40.85
N LEU A 35 2.22 8.52 41.39
CA LEU A 35 3.24 9.19 40.57
C LEU A 35 3.93 8.19 39.64
N TYR A 36 4.31 7.02 40.14
CA TYR A 36 4.89 5.97 39.31
C TYR A 36 3.92 5.51 38.22
N GLU A 37 2.67 5.22 38.57
CA GLU A 37 1.62 4.81 37.61
C GLU A 37 1.45 5.85 36.49
N MET A 38 1.35 7.14 36.83
CA MET A 38 1.30 8.24 35.85
C MET A 38 2.46 8.15 34.86
N THR A 39 3.69 8.07 35.37
CA THR A 39 4.88 8.06 34.50
C THR A 39 4.92 6.87 33.56
N VAL A 40 4.50 5.70 34.03
CA VAL A 40 4.42 4.47 33.23
C VAL A 40 3.36 4.62 32.14
N LEU A 41 2.18 5.13 32.48
CA LEU A 41 1.09 5.31 31.51
C LEU A 41 1.43 6.35 30.44
N LEU A 42 1.99 7.50 30.84
CA LEU A 42 2.45 8.52 29.88
C LEU A 42 3.54 8.00 28.95
N LYS A 43 4.50 7.26 29.50
CA LYS A 43 5.56 6.64 28.70
C LYS A 43 4.99 5.61 27.71
N ALA A 44 4.11 4.73 28.18
CA ALA A 44 3.48 3.72 27.33
C ALA A 44 2.65 4.37 26.21
N GLN A 45 1.90 5.44 26.52
CA GLN A 45 1.15 6.20 25.53
C GLN A 45 2.06 6.81 24.46
N ARG A 46 3.18 7.41 24.88
CA ARG A 46 4.15 7.97 23.94
C ARG A 46 4.77 6.90 23.04
N GLU A 47 5.17 5.76 23.60
CA GLU A 47 5.71 4.63 22.83
C GLU A 47 4.70 4.07 21.82
N MET A 48 3.41 4.03 22.18
CA MET A 48 2.35 3.63 21.25
C MET A 48 2.12 4.68 20.16
N ALA A 49 2.11 5.97 20.52
CA ALA A 49 1.97 7.07 19.58
C ALA A 49 3.10 7.09 18.54
N ASP A 50 4.35 6.90 18.99
CA ASP A 50 5.51 6.83 18.12
C ASP A 50 5.39 5.69 17.10
N LYS A 51 4.98 4.49 17.54
CA LYS A 51 4.74 3.35 16.64
C LYS A 51 3.63 3.62 15.62
N ILE A 52 2.52 4.23 16.05
CA ILE A 52 1.42 4.59 15.15
C ILE A 52 1.91 5.57 14.07
N LEU A 53 2.71 6.57 14.45
CA LEU A 53 3.27 7.53 13.49
C LEU A 53 4.23 6.86 12.51
N ASP A 54 5.08 5.94 12.99
CA ASP A 54 6.00 5.19 12.15
C ASP A 54 5.25 4.31 11.13
N ASP A 55 4.19 3.61 11.57
CA ASP A 55 3.34 2.79 10.70
C ASP A 55 2.59 3.65 9.66
N GLN A 56 2.09 4.83 10.06
CA GLN A 56 1.44 5.78 9.15
C GLN A 56 2.41 6.30 8.10
N TRP A 57 3.62 6.66 8.50
CA TRP A 57 4.68 7.10 7.60
C TRP A 57 5.06 6.00 6.61
N GLU A 58 5.32 4.80 7.11
CA GLU A 58 5.71 3.65 6.28
C GLU A 58 4.63 3.34 5.24
N THR A 59 3.36 3.36 5.64
CA THR A 59 2.22 3.13 4.75
C THR A 59 2.16 4.18 3.65
N LYS A 60 2.24 5.46 4.03
CA LYS A 60 2.21 6.57 3.06
C LYS A 60 3.36 6.49 2.08
N TRP A 61 4.58 6.24 2.57
CA TRP A 61 5.76 6.12 1.73
C TRP A 61 5.66 4.96 0.74
N ARG A 62 5.18 3.78 1.18
CA ARG A 62 4.98 2.63 0.30
C ARG A 62 3.96 2.93 -0.78
N GLN A 63 2.88 3.62 -0.43
CA GLN A 63 1.85 4.03 -1.38
C GLN A 63 2.41 5.00 -2.43
N GLU A 64 3.16 6.02 -2.00
CA GLU A 64 3.81 6.98 -2.90
C GLU A 64 4.80 6.29 -3.83
N LYS A 65 5.61 5.35 -3.30
CA LYS A 65 6.55 4.57 -4.12
C LYS A 65 5.86 3.68 -5.14
N LEU A 66 4.74 3.05 -4.78
CA LEU A 66 3.95 2.28 -5.72
C LEU A 66 3.38 3.18 -6.82
N ASN A 67 2.89 4.37 -6.47
CA ASN A 67 2.37 5.32 -7.45
C ASN A 67 3.47 5.81 -8.40
N GLU A 68 4.64 6.18 -7.89
CA GLU A 68 5.81 6.59 -8.69
C GLU A 68 6.22 5.48 -9.68
N MET A 69 6.31 4.23 -9.22
CA MET A 69 6.61 3.09 -10.08
C MET A 69 5.53 2.87 -11.14
N LEU A 70 4.25 3.01 -10.77
CA LEU A 70 3.14 2.86 -11.71
C LEU A 70 3.21 3.94 -12.80
N GLU A 71 3.42 5.19 -12.41
CA GLU A 71 3.59 6.30 -13.34
C GLU A 71 4.77 6.06 -14.28
N GLU A 72 5.92 5.64 -13.77
CA GLU A 72 7.09 5.29 -14.58
C GLU A 72 6.76 4.19 -15.61
N LYS A 73 5.99 3.18 -15.22
CA LYS A 73 5.58 2.09 -16.12
C LYS A 73 4.51 2.50 -17.12
N VAL A 74 3.59 3.38 -16.76
CA VAL A 74 2.48 3.81 -17.63
C VAL A 74 2.92 4.89 -18.61
N ARG A 75 3.82 5.79 -18.20
CA ARG A 75 4.34 6.90 -19.01
C ARG A 75 4.77 6.52 -20.44
N PRO A 76 5.52 5.42 -20.69
CA PRO A 76 5.87 5.02 -22.06
C PRO A 76 4.66 4.65 -22.91
N TYR A 77 3.59 4.11 -22.33
CA TYR A 77 2.38 3.74 -23.09
C TYR A 77 1.55 4.96 -23.48
N ILE A 78 1.54 6.00 -22.65
CA ILE A 78 0.86 7.28 -22.95
C ILE A 78 1.67 8.09 -23.97
N GLN A 79 2.99 8.17 -23.87
CA GLN A 79 3.81 8.93 -24.84
C GLN A 79 3.82 8.30 -26.23
N ASN A 80 3.65 6.98 -26.33
CA ASN A 80 3.56 6.28 -27.61
C ASN A 80 2.18 6.38 -28.27
N SER A 81 1.12 6.84 -27.59
CA SER A 81 -0.22 6.95 -28.20
C SER A 81 -0.34 8.10 -29.20
N ASP A 82 0.51 9.12 -29.11
CA ASP A 82 0.51 10.24 -30.07
C ASP A 82 1.24 9.90 -31.38
N ASN A 83 2.04 8.82 -31.42
CA ASN A 83 2.82 8.41 -32.60
C ASN A 83 2.64 6.96 -33.05
N SER A 84 1.84 6.14 -32.36
CA SER A 84 1.54 4.78 -32.80
C SER A 84 0.05 4.51 -32.84
N VAL A 85 -0.42 4.26 -34.06
CA VAL A 85 -1.62 3.50 -34.39
C VAL A 85 -1.83 2.43 -33.34
N LEU A 86 -2.97 2.47 -32.63
CA LEU A 86 -3.40 1.42 -31.71
C LEU A 86 -3.17 0.06 -32.39
N SER A 87 -2.12 -0.65 -31.98
CA SER A 87 -1.93 -2.04 -32.40
C SER A 87 -3.16 -2.76 -31.90
N GLN A 88 -3.87 -3.35 -32.85
CA GLN A 88 -5.20 -3.94 -32.71
C GLN A 88 -5.39 -4.60 -31.34
N PRO A 89 -6.58 -4.47 -30.71
CA PRO A 89 -6.85 -5.11 -29.44
C PRO A 89 -6.40 -6.56 -29.53
N ILE A 90 -5.62 -7.01 -28.55
CA ILE A 90 -5.22 -8.41 -28.44
C ILE A 90 -6.51 -9.18 -28.15
N LEU A 91 -7.24 -9.52 -29.22
CA LEU A 91 -8.21 -10.58 -29.22
C LEU A 91 -7.41 -11.81 -28.88
N ILE A 92 -7.60 -12.30 -27.66
CA ILE A 92 -7.17 -13.64 -27.25
C ILE A 92 -7.86 -14.58 -28.22
N GLN A 93 -7.18 -14.88 -29.33
CA GLN A 93 -7.65 -15.85 -30.29
C GLN A 93 -7.57 -17.18 -29.55
N SER A 94 -8.72 -17.67 -29.10
CA SER A 94 -8.83 -19.01 -28.55
C SER A 94 -8.16 -19.95 -29.54
N GLN A 95 -7.04 -20.52 -29.12
CA GLN A 95 -6.39 -21.58 -29.86
C GLN A 95 -7.35 -22.77 -29.83
N ASN A 96 -8.12 -22.93 -30.91
CA ASN A 96 -8.61 -24.23 -31.31
C ASN A 96 -8.42 -24.35 -32.81
N LYS A 97 -7.16 -24.63 -33.17
CA LYS A 97 -6.81 -25.29 -34.43
C LYS A 97 -6.71 -26.78 -34.14
N ASP A 98 -7.75 -27.51 -34.53
CA ASP A 98 -7.70 -28.92 -34.92
C ASP A 98 -8.90 -29.11 -35.85
N GLN A 99 -8.85 -29.69 -37.04
CA GLN A 99 -7.79 -30.21 -37.90
C GLN A 99 -8.43 -30.27 -39.31
N LYS A 100 -7.64 -30.01 -40.35
CA LYS A 100 -8.03 -30.31 -41.73
C LYS A 100 -8.35 -31.80 -41.86
N SER A 101 -9.52 -32.14 -42.42
CA SER A 101 -9.65 -33.37 -43.22
C SER A 101 -10.37 -33.08 -44.54
N GLU A 102 -9.58 -32.70 -45.54
CA GLU A 102 -9.97 -32.97 -46.92
C GLU A 102 -9.88 -34.48 -47.15
N ARG A 103 -11.01 -35.20 -47.17
CA ARG A 103 -11.14 -36.40 -48.03
C ARG A 103 -12.55 -36.50 -48.57
N ARG A 104 -12.64 -36.21 -49.88
CA ARG A 104 -13.69 -36.68 -50.79
C ARG A 104 -13.97 -38.17 -50.53
N ARG A 105 -15.25 -38.54 -50.43
CA ARG A 105 -15.88 -39.64 -51.21
C ARG A 105 -17.38 -39.68 -50.93
N ARG A 106 -18.12 -39.19 -51.92
CA ARG A 106 -19.52 -39.47 -52.23
C ARG A 106 -19.61 -40.95 -52.62
N TRP A 107 -20.55 -41.73 -52.10
CA TRP A 107 -21.15 -42.91 -52.74
C TRP A 107 -22.53 -43.16 -52.11
N TRP A 108 -23.51 -43.45 -52.97
CA TRP A 108 -24.91 -43.76 -52.69
C TRP A 108 -25.10 -45.28 -52.55
N PHE A 109 -26.28 -45.68 -52.05
CA PHE A 109 -26.89 -47.02 -51.98
C PHE A 109 -26.43 -47.93 -50.82
N PHE A 110 -27.28 -48.06 -49.79
CA PHE A 110 -28.30 -49.11 -49.66
C PHE A 110 -29.46 -48.60 -48.80
#